data_AF-A0A521BDI4-F1
#
_entry.id   AF-A0A521BDI4-F1
#
_cell.length_a   1.000
_cell.length_b   1.000
_cell.length_c   1.000
_cell.angle_alpha   90.00
_cell.angle_beta   90.00
_cell.angle_gamma   90.00
#
_symmetry.space_group_name_H-M   'P 1'
#
loop_
_entity.id
_entity.type
_entity.pdbx_description
1 polymer ?
#
loop_
_entity_poly.entity_id
_entity_poly.type
_entity_poly.pdbx_seq_one_letter_code
_entity_poly.pdbx_strand_id
1 'polypeptide(L)' 'MELWVRDGGKTVKIQGSLKAISEKILEQFKESPEILAFNGTKKERRRFKRELRCSKRDLIKAAQNYLNWYRNCKRLFS' A
#
# COMPACT_ATOMS: atom_id res chain seq x y z
N MET A 1 5.99 8.74 -0.28
CA MET A 1 4.67 8.46 -0.87
C MET A 1 3.59 9.00 0.06
N GLU A 2 2.47 9.48 -0.48
CA GLU A 2 1.26 9.80 0.27
C GLU A 2 0.08 9.03 -0.33
N LEU A 3 -0.80 8.54 0.53
CA LEU A 3 -1.98 7.78 0.17
C LEU A 3 -3.18 8.35 0.94
N TRP A 4 -4.24 8.68 0.22
CA TRP A 4 -5.51 9.14 0.75
C TRP A 4 -6.55 8.04 0.53
N VAL A 5 -7.17 7.60 1.61
CA VAL A 5 -8.21 6.56 1.59
C VAL A 5 -9.45 7.03 2.32
N ARG A 6 -10.59 6.44 1.99
CA ARG A 6 -11.85 6.61 2.69
C ARG A 6 -12.23 5.31 3.39
N ASP A 7 -12.46 5.40 4.68
CA ASP A 7 -12.90 4.31 5.54
C ASP A 7 -14.14 4.74 6.34
N GLY A 8 -15.28 4.09 6.12
CA GLY A 8 -16.52 4.39 6.83
C GLY A 8 -16.93 5.87 6.84
N GLY A 9 -16.66 6.61 5.77
CA GLY A 9 -16.95 8.06 5.65
C GLY A 9 -15.85 8.99 6.18
N LYS A 10 -14.80 8.47 6.82
CA LYS A 10 -13.62 9.26 7.22
C LYS A 10 -12.55 9.20 6.14
N THR A 11 -11.97 10.35 5.83
CA THR A 11 -10.79 10.42 4.95
C THR A 11 -9.52 10.36 5.79
N VAL A 12 -8.64 9.41 5.47
CA VAL A 12 -7.39 9.17 6.19
C VAL A 12 -6.22 9.39 5.23
N LYS A 13 -5.25 10.19 5.66
CA LYS A 13 -3.96 10.39 4.98
C LYS A 13 -2.90 9.50 5.61
N ILE A 14 -2.21 8.71 4.79
CA ILE A 14 -1.08 7.88 5.19
C ILE A 14 0.15 8.35 4.41
N GLN A 15 1.22 8.70 5.12
CA GLN A 15 2.46 9.20 4.53
C GLN A 15 3.66 8.37 4.98
N GLY A 16 4.58 8.12 4.06
CA GLY A 16 5.82 7.39 4.30
C GLY A 16 6.40 6.76 3.04
N SER A 17 7.38 5.86 3.20
CA SER A 17 7.80 4.96 2.12
C SER A 17 6.68 3.98 1.78
N LEU A 18 6.70 3.39 0.59
CA LEU A 18 5.70 2.37 0.21
C LEU A 18 5.65 1.19 1.22
N LYS A 19 6.77 0.85 1.85
CA LYS A 19 6.82 -0.12 2.96
C LYS A 19 6.05 0.35 4.18
N ALA A 20 6.36 1.54 4.68
CA ALA A 20 5.72 2.09 5.86
C ALA A 20 4.20 2.28 5.65
N ILE A 21 3.78 2.70 4.44
CA ILE A 21 2.37 2.80 4.08
C ILE A 21 1.72 1.41 4.11
N SER A 22 2.37 0.40 3.53
CA SER A 22 1.83 -0.97 3.52
C SER A 22 1.70 -1.55 4.94
N GLU A 23 2.66 -1.29 5.82
CA GLU A 23 2.59 -1.70 7.24
C GLU A 23 1.41 -1.02 7.93
N LYS A 24 1.29 0.31 7.80
CA LYS A 24 0.17 1.07 8.38
C LYS A 24 -1.20 0.63 7.87
N ILE A 25 -1.31 0.26 6.59
CA ILE A 25 -2.57 -0.25 6.03
C ILE A 25 -3.03 -1.51 6.80
N LEU A 26 -2.10 -2.44 7.07
CA LEU A 26 -2.43 -3.69 7.77
C LEU A 26 -2.71 -3.51 9.26
N GLU A 27 -2.15 -2.46 9.86
CA GLU A 27 -2.41 -2.10 11.26
C GLU A 27 -3.74 -1.37 11.44
N GLN A 28 -4.10 -0.48 10.51
CA GLN A 28 -5.21 0.45 10.68
C GLN A 28 -6.55 -0.09 10.16
N PHE A 29 -6.55 -0.89 9.10
CA PHE A 29 -7.78 -1.28 8.42
C PHE A 29 -8.04 -2.78 8.54
N LYS A 30 -9.27 -3.13 8.90
CA LYS A 30 -9.77 -4.52 8.88
C LYS A 30 -10.39 -4.88 7.53
N GLU A 31 -10.99 -3.90 6.88
CA GLU A 31 -11.57 -4.02 5.54
C GLU A 31 -10.85 -3.09 4.57
N SER A 32 -10.84 -3.44 3.28
CA SER A 32 -10.11 -2.65 2.29
C SER A 32 -10.78 -1.28 2.11
N PRO A 33 -10.14 -0.16 2.51
CA PRO A 33 -10.74 1.15 2.34
C PRO A 33 -10.71 1.59 0.86
N GLU A 34 -11.56 2.55 0.51
CA GLU A 34 -11.62 3.12 -0.83
C GLU A 34 -10.41 4.03 -1.07
N ILE A 35 -9.71 3.84 -2.19
CA ILE A 35 -8.55 4.68 -2.55
C ILE A 35 -9.06 5.96 -3.23
N LEU A 36 -8.77 7.12 -2.63
CA LEU A 36 -9.13 8.42 -3.20
C LEU A 36 -8.02 8.97 -4.09
N ALA A 37 -6.80 9.01 -3.56
CA ALA A 37 -5.65 9.57 -4.27
C ALA A 37 -4.34 9.02 -3.72
N PHE A 38 -3.29 9.00 -4.54
CA PHE A 38 -1.93 8.72 -4.05
C PHE A 38 -0.88 9.45 -4.89
N ASN A 39 0.18 9.91 -4.21
CA ASN A 39 1.36 10.50 -4.83
C ASN A 39 2.63 9.79 -4.32
N GLY A 40 3.77 10.04 -4.96
CA GLY A 40 5.05 9.43 -4.59
C GLY A 40 6.01 9.39 -5.76
N THR A 41 7.18 8.78 -5.58
CA THR A 41 8.16 8.67 -6.67
C THR A 41 7.63 7.80 -7.81
N LYS A 42 8.17 7.97 -9.03
CA LYS A 42 7.79 7.16 -10.20
C LYS A 42 7.91 5.66 -9.94
N LYS A 43 8.95 5.23 -9.21
CA LYS A 43 9.21 3.82 -8.84
C LYS A 43 8.13 3.31 -7.87
N GLU A 44 7.87 4.03 -6.77
CA GLU A 44 6.84 3.66 -5.79
C GLU A 44 5.45 3.57 -6.42
N ARG A 45 5.05 4.58 -7.21
CA ARG A 45 3.74 4.59 -7.87
C ARG A 45 3.57 3.39 -8.81
N ARG A 46 4.60 3.03 -9.57
CA ARG A 46 4.56 1.86 -10.47
C ARG A 46 4.40 0.56 -9.69
N ARG A 47 5.16 0.40 -8.61
CA ARG A 47 5.09 -0.78 -7.75
C ARG A 47 3.72 -0.89 -7.07
N PHE A 48 3.23 0.20 -6.48
CA PHE A 48 1.90 0.24 -5.86
C PHE A 48 0.78 -0.08 -6.86
N LYS A 49 0.79 0.54 -8.04
CA LYS A 49 -0.17 0.23 -9.12
C LYS A 49 -0.10 -1.21 -9.60
N ARG A 50 1.07 -1.87 -9.50
CA ARG A 50 1.21 -3.30 -9.84
C ARG A 50 0.49 -4.14 -8.81
N GLU A 51 0.74 -3.92 -7.53
CA GLU A 51 0.11 -4.68 -6.46
C GLU A 51 -1.41 -4.52 -6.44
N LEU A 52 -1.91 -3.29 -6.63
CA LEU A 52 -3.36 -3.03 -6.78
C LEU A 52 -3.99 -3.77 -7.95
N ARG A 53 -3.28 -3.92 -9.08
CA ARG A 53 -3.79 -4.69 -10.23
C ARG A 53 -3.84 -6.18 -9.91
N CYS A 54 -2.79 -6.71 -9.28
CA CYS A 54 -2.74 -8.12 -8.86
C CYS A 54 -3.81 -8.46 -7.82
N SER A 55 -4.18 -7.50 -6.96
CA SER A 55 -5.16 -7.70 -5.90
C SER A 55 -6.59 -7.31 -6.27
N LYS A 56 -6.89 -7.02 -7.55
CA LYS A 56 -8.21 -6.51 -7.99
C LYS A 56 -8.66 -5.27 -7.21
N ARG A 57 -7.70 -4.38 -6.90
CA ARG A 57 -7.85 -3.13 -6.13
C ARG A 57 -8.15 -3.30 -4.64
N ASP A 58 -8.05 -4.51 -4.09
CA ASP A 58 -8.03 -4.73 -2.64
C ASP A 58 -6.71 -4.18 -2.07
N LEU A 59 -6.82 -3.17 -1.21
CA LEU A 59 -5.69 -2.43 -0.65
C LEU A 59 -4.96 -3.23 0.45
N ILE A 60 -5.69 -3.98 1.28
CA ILE A 60 -5.10 -4.83 2.33
C ILE A 60 -4.27 -5.93 1.66
N LYS A 61 -4.85 -6.60 0.65
CA LYS A 61 -4.16 -7.64 -0.09
C LYS A 61 -2.98 -7.08 -0.90
N ALA A 62 -3.09 -5.88 -1.46
CA ALA A 62 -1.97 -5.21 -2.12
C ALA A 62 -0.82 -4.91 -1.15
N ALA A 63 -1.12 -4.44 0.05
CA ALA A 63 -0.12 -4.17 1.10
C ALA A 63 0.59 -5.46 1.54
N GLN A 64 -0.16 -6.54 1.77
CA GLN A 64 0.41 -7.87 2.08
C GLN A 64 1.33 -8.37 0.98
N ASN A 65 0.88 -8.33 -0.29
CA ASN A 65 1.69 -8.75 -1.43
C ASN A 65 2.99 -7.93 -1.55
N TYR A 66 2.90 -6.61 -1.36
CA TYR A 66 4.07 -5.75 -1.36
C TYR A 66 5.08 -6.14 -0.28
N LEU A 67 4.62 -6.32 0.96
CA LEU A 67 5.50 -6.63 2.09
C LEU A 67 6.14 -8.01 1.95
N ASN A 68 5.40 -9.00 1.46
CA ASN A 68 5.94 -10.32 1.14
C ASN A 68 7.06 -10.23 0.11
N TRP A 69 6.83 -9.50 -0.99
CA TRP A 69 7.89 -9.25 -1.98
C TRP A 69 9.08 -8.49 -1.39
N TYR A 70 8.83 -7.45 -0.59
CA TYR A 70 9.89 -6.64 0.01
C TYR A 70 10.79 -7.49 0.93
N ARG A 71 10.19 -8.36 1.76
CA ARG A 71 10.92 -9.31 2.62
C ARG A 71 11.71 -10.31 1.79
N ASN A 72 11.12 -10.86 0.73
CA ASN A 72 11.78 -11.81 -0.17
C ASN A 72 12.95 -11.17 -0.93
N CYS A 73 12.82 -9.93 -1.39
CA CYS A 73 13.91 -9.20 -2.02
C CYS A 73 15.01 -8.86 -1.02
N LYS A 74 14.67 -8.43 0.19
CA LYS A 74 15.69 -8.16 1.22
C LYS A 74 16.55 -9.41 1.49
N ARG A 75 15.93 -10.60 1.53
CA ARG A 75 16.65 -11.88 1.66
C ARG A 75 17.61 -12.18 0.50
N LEU A 76 17.35 -11.68 -0.69
CA LEU A 76 18.20 -11.89 -1.87
C LEU A 76 19.41 -10.95 -1.91
N PHE A 77 19.42 -9.89 -1.10
CA PHE A 77 20.48 -8.89 -1.05
C PHE A 77 21.05 -8.72 0.36
N SER A 78 20.83 -9.72 1.24
CA SER A 78 21.33 -9.79 2.62
C SER A 78 22.42 -10.84 2.74
#